data_AF-A0A1H9JM15-F1
#
_entry.id   AF-A0A1H9JM15-F1
#
_cell.length_a   1.000
_cell.length_b   1.000
_cell.length_c   1.000
_cell.angle_alpha   90.00
_cell.angle_beta   90.00
_cell.angle_gamma   90.00
#
_symmetry.space_group_name_H-M   'P 1'
#
loop_
_entity.id
_entity.type
_entity.pdbx_description
1 polymer ?
#
loop_
_entity_poly.entity_id
_entity_poly.type
_entity_poly.pdbx_seq_one_letter_code
_entity_poly.pdbx_strand_id
1 'polypeptide(L)'
;MMGGSTPILPNRYQCVSAQAAKDVIGGALANAIQARRLKPSQVAASYSRIRAGEVGKILDGDWQVFGINRLMAIGEALGVQVEIRASGSEERAAA
;
A
#
# COMPACT_ATOMS: atom_id res chain seq x y z
N MET A 1 12.00 -0.04 -49.43
CA MET A 1 11.60 -0.82 -48.25
C MET A 1 11.34 0.16 -47.13
N MET A 2 10.08 0.37 -46.75
CA MET A 2 9.71 1.33 -45.72
C MET A 2 10.13 0.80 -44.35
N GLY A 3 11.07 1.49 -43.69
CA GLY A 3 11.40 1.23 -42.29
C GLY A 3 10.21 1.62 -41.42
N GLY A 4 9.49 0.63 -40.90
CA GLY A 4 8.44 0.84 -39.93
C GLY A 4 9.04 1.38 -38.65
N SER A 5 8.87 2.68 -38.41
CA SER A 5 9.14 3.30 -37.11
C SER A 5 8.08 2.82 -36.13
N THR A 6 8.36 1.71 -35.44
CA THR A 6 7.59 1.33 -34.25
C THR A 6 7.69 2.48 -33.25
N PRO A 7 6.58 3.12 -32.86
CA PRO A 7 6.64 4.18 -31.87
C PRO A 7 7.13 3.58 -30.55
N ILE A 8 8.28 4.08 -30.08
CA ILE A 8 8.72 3.85 -28.70
C ILE A 8 7.72 4.63 -27.85
N LEU A 9 6.91 3.94 -27.07
CA LEU A 9 6.09 4.54 -26.02
C LEU A 9 6.98 4.67 -24.77
N PRO A 10 7.58 5.85 -24.48
CA PRO A 10 8.30 6.04 -23.24
C PRO A 10 7.29 5.94 -22.11
N ASN A 11 7.49 5.00 -21.20
CA ASN A 11 6.56 4.60 -20.14
C ASN A 11 5.28 3.90 -20.62
N ARG A 12 5.31 2.56 -20.59
CA ARG A 12 4.13 1.83 -20.11
C ARG A 12 3.94 2.23 -18.66
N TYR A 13 3.15 3.27 -18.41
CA TYR A 13 2.68 3.59 -17.07
C TYR A 13 1.91 2.36 -16.56
N GLN A 14 2.60 1.50 -15.80
CA GLN A 14 1.95 0.38 -15.17
C GLN A 14 1.24 0.97 -13.96
N CYS A 15 -0.05 1.28 -14.12
CA CYS A 15 -0.88 1.66 -12.98
C CYS A 15 -0.67 0.60 -11.92
N VAL A 16 -0.04 0.96 -10.80
CA VAL A 16 -0.08 0.14 -9.59
C VAL A 16 -1.57 -0.01 -9.34
N SER A 17 -2.09 -1.23 -9.48
CA SER A 17 -3.53 -1.42 -9.35
C SER A 17 -3.92 -0.92 -7.95
N ALA A 18 -5.12 -0.35 -7.81
CA ALA A 18 -5.61 0.07 -6.50
C ALA A 18 -5.45 -1.05 -5.45
N GLN A 19 -5.55 -2.30 -5.89
CA GLN A 19 -5.27 -3.50 -5.12
C GLN A 19 -3.81 -3.57 -4.61
N ALA A 20 -2.83 -3.45 -5.51
CA ALA A 20 -1.41 -3.49 -5.13
C ALA A 20 -1.04 -2.35 -4.17
N ALA A 21 -1.60 -1.15 -4.35
CA ALA A 21 -1.44 -0.06 -3.40
C ALA A 21 -2.01 -0.42 -2.01
N LYS A 22 -3.21 -1.02 -1.96
CA LYS A 22 -3.80 -1.50 -0.70
C LYS A 22 -2.95 -2.57 -0.03
N ASP A 23 -2.37 -3.50 -0.79
CA ASP A 23 -1.53 -4.56 -0.23
C ASP A 23 -0.26 -3.99 0.41
N VAL A 24 0.38 -3.03 -0.26
CA VAL A 24 1.57 -2.35 0.28
C VAL A 24 1.21 -1.57 1.56
N ILE A 25 0.14 -0.77 1.54
CA ILE A 25 -0.27 0.02 2.72
C ILE A 25 -0.74 -0.90 3.86
N GLY A 26 -1.59 -1.87 3.56
CA GLY A 26 -2.15 -2.82 4.53
C GLY A 26 -1.08 -3.66 5.21
N GLY A 27 -0.14 -4.19 4.42
CA GLY A 27 1.02 -4.93 4.95
C GLY A 27 1.91 -4.06 5.83
N ALA A 28 2.20 -2.81 5.40
CA ALA A 28 2.99 -1.88 6.22
C ALA A 28 2.30 -1.55 7.56
N LEU A 29 0.97 -1.37 7.55
CA LEU A 29 0.18 -1.17 8.75
C LEU A 29 0.23 -2.37 9.69
N ALA A 30 0.00 -3.58 9.18
CA ALA A 30 0.05 -4.79 9.98
C ALA A 30 1.43 -4.98 10.63
N ASN A 31 2.49 -4.80 9.84
CA ASN A 31 3.87 -4.84 10.32
C ASN A 31 4.12 -3.80 11.42
N ALA A 32 3.65 -2.56 11.25
CA ALA A 32 3.84 -1.51 12.24
C ALA A 32 3.09 -1.80 13.55
N ILE A 33 1.85 -2.29 13.48
CA ILE A 33 1.03 -2.66 14.64
C ILE A 33 1.71 -3.80 15.41
N GLN A 34 2.19 -4.83 14.70
CA GLN A 34 2.88 -5.97 15.30
C GLN A 34 4.25 -5.59 15.89
N ALA A 35 5.08 -4.86 15.14
CA ALA A 35 6.42 -4.45 15.57
C ALA A 35 6.38 -3.57 16.83
N ARG A 36 5.38 -2.68 16.93
CA ARG A 36 5.18 -1.80 18.08
C ARG A 36 4.31 -2.42 19.18
N ARG A 37 3.85 -3.68 19.00
CA ARG A 37 2.97 -4.42 19.91
C ARG A 37 1.72 -3.62 20.31
N LEU A 38 1.14 -2.89 19.36
CA LEU A 38 -0.03 -2.05 19.62
C LEU A 38 -1.27 -2.91 19.85
N LYS A 39 -1.98 -2.65 20.95
CA LYS A 39 -3.30 -3.22 21.19
C LYS A 39 -4.34 -2.55 20.28
N PRO A 40 -5.43 -3.25 19.90
CA PRO A 40 -6.51 -2.63 19.13
C PRO A 40 -7.07 -1.35 19.74
N SER A 41 -7.12 -1.25 21.07
CA SER A 41 -7.53 -0.04 21.78
C SER A 41 -6.58 1.15 21.60
N GLN A 42 -5.26 0.90 21.50
CA GLN A 42 -4.26 1.95 21.26
C GLN A 42 -4.34 2.47 19.82
N VAL A 43 -4.61 1.58 18.86
CA VAL A 43 -4.86 1.97 17.46
C VAL A 43 -6.14 2.80 17.37
N ALA A 44 -7.22 2.39 18.04
CA ALA A 44 -8.47 3.14 18.10
C ALA A 44 -8.33 4.51 18.81
N ALA A 45 -7.44 4.61 19.80
CA ALA A 45 -7.13 5.89 20.44
C ALA A 45 -6.38 6.85 19.49
N SER A 46 -5.51 6.32 18.64
CA SER A 46 -4.76 7.10 17.64
C SER A 46 -5.65 7.55 16.48
N TYR A 47 -6.59 6.69 16.06
CA TYR A 47 -7.55 6.98 15.01
C TYR A 47 -8.96 6.59 15.43
N SER A 48 -9.71 7.54 15.99
CA SER A 48 -11.03 7.28 16.61
C SER A 48 -12.10 6.70 15.68
N ARG A 49 -11.90 6.73 14.36
CA ARG A 49 -12.81 6.17 13.35
C ARG A 49 -12.54 4.69 13.02
N ILE A 50 -11.59 4.03 13.67
CA ILE A 50 -11.41 2.57 13.56
C ILE A 50 -11.90 1.86 14.82
N ARG A 51 -12.62 0.76 14.63
CA ARG A 51 -13.07 -0.11 15.72
C ARG A 51 -12.06 -1.22 15.97
N ALA A 52 -12.03 -1.76 17.19
CA ALA A 52 -11.11 -2.83 17.56
C ALA A 52 -11.17 -4.06 16.63
N GLY A 53 -12.38 -4.47 16.21
CA GLY A 53 -12.55 -5.58 15.26
C GLY A 53 -11.98 -5.29 13.85
N GLU A 54 -11.88 -4.03 13.46
CA GLU A 54 -11.27 -3.63 12.18
C GLU A 54 -9.74 -3.67 12.24
N VAL A 55 -9.16 -3.44 13.43
CA VAL A 55 -7.72 -3.66 13.65
C VAL A 55 -7.38 -5.14 13.46
N GLY A 56 -8.25 -6.05 13.92
CA GLY A 56 -8.13 -7.49 13.69
C GLY A 56 -8.03 -7.82 12.20
N LYS A 57 -8.93 -7.25 11.38
CA LYS A 57 -8.89 -7.45 9.92
C LYS A 57 -7.57 -6.99 9.29
N ILE A 58 -6.97 -5.90 9.77
CA ILE A 58 -5.65 -5.46 9.31
C ILE A 58 -4.58 -6.49 9.72
N LEU A 59 -4.64 -7.03 10.93
CA LEU A 59 -3.67 -8.04 11.39
C LEU A 59 -3.83 -9.39 10.66
N ASP A 60 -5.05 -9.73 10.25
CA ASP A 60 -5.39 -10.99 9.59
C ASP A 60 -5.16 -10.98 8.07
N GLY A 61 -4.71 -9.86 7.48
CA GLY A 61 -4.54 -9.75 6.03
C GLY A 61 -5.80 -9.31 5.26
N ASP A 62 -6.92 -9.14 5.96
CA ASP A 62 -8.21 -8.72 5.38
C ASP A 62 -8.32 -7.19 5.27
N TRP A 63 -7.23 -6.50 4.89
CA TRP A 63 -7.24 -5.04 4.71
C TRP A 63 -7.95 -4.59 3.43
N GLN A 64 -8.35 -5.53 2.58
CA GLN A 64 -8.99 -5.23 1.30
C GLN A 64 -10.41 -4.69 1.43
N VAL A 65 -11.07 -4.98 2.56
CA VAL A 65 -12.37 -4.41 2.93
C VAL A 65 -12.31 -2.89 3.16
N PHE A 66 -11.11 -2.32 3.34
CA PHE A 66 -10.92 -0.90 3.51
C PHE A 66 -10.63 -0.21 2.16
N GLY A 67 -11.12 1.01 2.01
CA GLY A 67 -10.68 1.89 0.93
C GLY A 67 -9.24 2.39 1.16
N ILE A 68 -8.51 2.70 0.08
CA ILE A 68 -7.13 3.21 0.15
C ILE A 68 -7.03 4.42 1.09
N ASN A 69 -7.93 5.39 0.95
CA ASN A 69 -7.94 6.60 1.79
C ASN A 69 -8.08 6.28 3.28
N ARG A 70 -8.84 5.22 3.62
CA ARG A 70 -9.02 4.80 5.00
C ARG A 70 -7.76 4.16 5.55
N LEU A 71 -7.09 3.32 4.76
CA LEU A 71 -5.80 2.73 5.13
C LEU A 71 -4.73 3.81 5.32
N MET A 72 -4.65 4.79 4.40
CA MET A 72 -3.74 5.92 4.51
C MET A 72 -3.98 6.75 5.77
N ALA A 73 -5.23 7.08 6.09
CA ALA A 73 -5.57 7.85 7.30
C ALA A 73 -5.20 7.10 8.59
N ILE A 74 -5.38 5.78 8.63
CA ILE A 74 -4.92 4.94 9.75
C ILE A 74 -3.38 4.98 9.83
N GLY A 75 -2.70 4.86 8.70
CA GLY A 75 -1.23 4.92 8.62
C GLY A 75 -0.69 6.24 9.14
N GLU A 76 -1.25 7.35 8.71
CA GLU A 76 -0.89 8.69 9.16
C GLU A 76 -1.09 8.86 10.66
N ALA A 77 -2.25 8.45 11.19
CA ALA A 77 -2.55 8.51 12.62
C ALA A 77 -1.60 7.65 13.46
N LEU A 78 -1.07 6.57 12.88
CA LEU A 78 -0.06 5.72 13.50
C LEU A 78 1.38 6.18 13.21
N GLY A 79 1.61 7.23 12.42
CA GLY A 79 2.96 7.63 12.00
C GLY A 79 3.66 6.54 11.19
N VAL A 80 2.94 5.89 10.27
CA VAL A 80 3.46 4.92 9.30
C VAL A 80 3.56 5.61 7.95
N GLN A 81 4.79 5.75 7.46
CA GLN A 81 5.04 6.26 6.11
C GLN A 81 5.18 5.08 5.15
N VAL A 82 4.44 5.13 4.05
CA VAL A 82 4.44 4.10 3.02
C VAL A 82 4.86 4.73 1.71
N GLU A 83 6.01 4.31 1.19
CA GLU A 83 6.47 4.70 -0.14
C GLU A 83 5.91 3.71 -1.16
N ILE A 84 4.96 4.16 -1.99
CA ILE A 84 4.43 3.34 -3.08
C ILE A 84 5.24 3.68 -4.32
N ARG A 85 6.22 2.82 -4.64
CA ARG A 85 6.94 2.93 -5.91
C ARG A 85 6.08 2.33 -7.01
N ALA A 86 5.69 3.16 -7.97
CA ALA A 86 5.28 2.65 -9.27
C ALA A 86 6.54 2.08 -9.92
N SER A 87 6.60 0.76 -10.09
CA SER A 87 7.66 0.10 -10.83
C SER A 87 7.55 0.53 -12.29
N GLY A 88 8.23 1.64 -12.63
CA GLY A 88 8.77 1.80 -13.97
C GLY A 88 9.77 0.69 -14.15
N SER A 89 9.56 -0.14 -15.18
CA SER A 89 10.44 -1.21 -15.67
C SER A 89 11.80 -1.23 -14.98
N GLU A 90 12.05 -2.24 -14.14
CA GLU A 90 13.42 -2.69 -13.94
C GLU A 90 13.93 -3.12 -15.32
N GLU A 91 14.56 -2.15 -15.97
CA GLU A 91 15.50 -2.36 -17.03
C GLU A 91 16.48 -3.39 -16.49
N ARG A 92 16.41 -4.61 -17.03
CA ARG A 92 17.53 -5.56 -17.00
C ARG A 92 18.69 -4.91 -17.73
N ALA A 93 19.34 -3.95 -17.08
CA ALA A 93 20.63 -3.39 -17.42
C ALA A 93 21.62 -3.83 -16.34
N ALA A 94 21.75 -5.15 -16.17
CA ALA A 94 22.91 -5.79 -15.53
C ALA A 94 22.80 -7.31 -15.68
N ALA A 95 23.29 -7.82 -16.81
CA ALA A 95 24.06 -9.07 -16.99
C ALA A 95 23.95 -9.57 -18.43
#